data_AF-A0A151A2V8-F1
#
_entry.id   AF-A0A151A2V8-F1
#
_cell.length_a   1.000
_cell.length_b   1.000
_cell.length_c   1.000
_cell.angle_alpha   90.00
_cell.angle_beta   90.00
_cell.angle_gamma   90.00
#
_symmetry.space_group_name_H-M   'P 1'
#
loop_
_entity.id
_entity.type
_entity.pdbx_description
1 polymer ?
#
loop_
_entity_poly.entity_id
_entity_poly.type
_entity_poly.pdbx_seq_one_letter_code
_entity_poly.pdbx_strand_id
1 'polypeptide(L)'
;MTLDKEQRRITSEELIAHFEQSSLTEEDLAHQLNISVKQVEKVLNMDASNGFFADKLQTFIHLVWDVRDAIDNDIRDHGEIPSGYTYLQGEKEDYWFLQ
;
A
#
# COMPACT_ATOMS: atom_id res chain seq x y z
N MET A 1 -1.15 -16.08 5.10
CA MET A 1 -1.79 -16.25 3.77
C MET A 1 -0.89 -15.58 2.76
N THR A 2 -0.44 -16.29 1.73
CA THR A 2 0.35 -15.69 0.64
C THR A 2 -0.64 -15.23 -0.41
N LEU A 3 -0.72 -13.93 -0.69
CA LEU A 3 -1.54 -13.42 -1.80
C LEU A 3 -1.02 -14.04 -3.10
N ASP A 4 -1.92 -14.68 -3.86
CA ASP A 4 -1.58 -15.23 -5.17
C ASP A 4 -1.27 -14.09 -6.17
N LYS A 5 -0.77 -14.45 -7.37
CA LYS A 5 -0.39 -13.45 -8.38
C LYS A 5 -1.55 -12.57 -8.84
N GLU A 6 -2.76 -13.12 -8.88
CA GLU A 6 -3.97 -12.41 -9.30
C GLU A 6 -4.48 -11.49 -8.20
N GLN A 7 -4.46 -11.93 -6.95
CA GLN A 7 -4.76 -11.10 -5.78
C GLN A 7 -3.81 -9.91 -5.66
N ARG A 8 -2.50 -10.12 -5.92
CA ARG A 8 -1.52 -9.02 -5.97
C ARG A 8 -1.81 -8.05 -7.10
N ARG A 9 -2.18 -8.55 -8.28
CA ARG A 9 -2.54 -7.69 -9.43
C ARG A 9 -3.74 -6.81 -9.10
N ILE A 10 -4.82 -7.41 -8.57
CA ILE A 10 -6.03 -6.66 -8.21
C ILE A 10 -5.72 -5.63 -7.12
N THR A 11 -4.98 -6.02 -6.08
CA THR A 11 -4.59 -5.09 -5.01
C THR A 11 -3.74 -3.93 -5.53
N SER A 12 -2.83 -4.19 -6.47
CA SER A 12 -2.01 -3.17 -7.12
C SER A 12 -2.86 -2.20 -7.94
N GLU A 13 -3.78 -2.72 -8.76
CA GLU A 13 -4.71 -1.91 -9.56
C GLU A 13 -5.57 -1.00 -8.66
N GLU A 14 -6.07 -1.51 -7.54
CA GLU A 14 -6.83 -0.74 -6.55
C GLU A 14 -5.97 0.34 -5.87
N LEU A 15 -4.75 0.00 -5.44
CA LEU A 15 -3.83 0.97 -4.84
C LEU A 15 -3.48 2.10 -5.79
N ILE A 16 -3.17 1.78 -7.05
CA ILE A 16 -2.86 2.77 -8.07
C ILE A 16 -4.10 3.64 -8.35
N ALA A 17 -5.29 3.05 -8.48
CA ALA A 17 -6.51 3.81 -8.70
C ALA A 17 -6.82 4.79 -7.55
N HIS A 18 -6.62 4.38 -6.29
CA HIS A 18 -6.81 5.28 -5.15
C HIS A 18 -5.71 6.33 -5.07
N PHE A 19 -4.47 5.98 -5.43
CA PHE A 19 -3.37 6.94 -5.53
C PHE A 19 -3.62 7.99 -6.62
N GLU A 20 -4.20 7.61 -7.75
CA GLU A 20 -4.61 8.56 -8.80
C GLU A 20 -5.80 9.44 -8.37
N GLN A 21 -6.63 8.95 -7.45
CA GLN A 21 -7.73 9.71 -6.85
C GLN A 21 -7.24 10.65 -5.75
N SER A 22 -6.18 10.28 -5.03
CA SER A 22 -5.59 11.15 -4.02
C SER A 22 -4.82 12.29 -4.67
N SER A 23 -4.50 13.30 -3.86
CA SER A 23 -3.71 14.45 -4.30
C SER A 23 -2.20 14.25 -4.12
N LEU A 24 -1.80 13.08 -3.60
CA LEU A 24 -0.43 12.77 -3.22
C LEU A 24 0.45 12.45 -4.42
N THR A 25 1.74 12.81 -4.33
CA THR A 25 2.75 12.27 -5.25
C THR A 25 3.53 11.12 -4.61
N GLU A 26 4.30 10.39 -5.43
CA GLU A 26 5.17 9.32 -4.92
C GLU A 26 6.24 9.88 -3.99
N GLU A 27 6.68 11.13 -4.21
CA GLU A 27 7.59 11.83 -3.30
C GLU A 27 6.94 12.16 -1.95
N ASP A 28 5.66 12.56 -1.93
CA ASP A 28 4.94 12.84 -0.69
C ASP A 28 4.82 11.57 0.15
N LEU A 29 4.43 10.46 -0.47
CA LEU A 29 4.39 9.15 0.19
C LEU A 29 5.77 8.72 0.68
N ALA A 30 6.81 8.90 -0.14
CA ALA A 30 8.18 8.57 0.24
C ALA A 30 8.64 9.39 1.45
N HIS A 31 8.33 10.69 1.47
CA HIS A 31 8.67 11.59 2.57
C HIS A 31 7.87 11.26 3.84
N GLN A 32 6.56 11.05 3.73
CA GLN A 32 5.67 10.75 4.85
C GLN A 32 6.03 9.42 5.53
N LEU A 33 6.34 8.40 4.73
CA LEU A 33 6.70 7.07 5.23
C LEU A 33 8.21 6.90 5.48
N ASN A 34 9.01 7.94 5.23
CA ASN A 34 10.47 7.93 5.34
C ASN A 34 11.11 6.75 4.57
N ILE A 35 10.63 6.52 3.35
CA ILE A 35 11.13 5.51 2.42
C ILE A 35 11.62 6.18 1.12
N SER A 36 12.22 5.41 0.24
CA SER A 36 12.55 5.89 -1.11
C SER A 36 11.35 5.82 -2.05
N VAL A 37 11.29 6.73 -3.03
CA VAL A 37 10.28 6.73 -4.11
C VAL A 37 10.23 5.36 -4.82
N LYS A 38 11.37 4.72 -5.04
CA LYS A 38 11.44 3.35 -5.61
C LYS A 38 10.73 2.30 -4.75
N GLN A 39 10.69 2.47 -3.43
CA GLN A 39 9.94 1.57 -2.56
C GLN A 39 8.44 1.84 -2.65
N VAL A 40 8.02 3.09 -2.81
CA VAL A 40 6.62 3.45 -3.09
C VAL A 40 6.17 2.80 -4.40
N GLU A 41 6.91 2.98 -5.49
CA GLU A 41 6.61 2.39 -6.80
C GLU A 41 6.48 0.86 -6.70
N LYS A 42 7.39 0.19 -5.98
CA LYS A 42 7.31 -1.26 -5.74
C LYS A 42 6.07 -1.67 -4.96
N VAL A 43 5.69 -0.90 -3.93
CA VAL A 43 4.51 -1.17 -3.12
C VAL A 43 3.24 -0.99 -3.95
N LEU A 44 3.13 0.10 -4.71
CA LEU A 44 2.01 0.35 -5.63
C LEU A 44 1.86 -0.78 -6.65
N ASN A 45 2.97 -1.30 -7.18
CA ASN A 45 2.98 -2.44 -8.11
C ASN A 45 2.85 -3.82 -7.44
N MET A 46 2.71 -3.87 -6.10
CA MET A 46 2.74 -5.11 -5.30
C MET A 46 3.96 -6.00 -5.60
N ASP A 47 5.07 -5.37 -5.98
CA ASP A 47 6.31 -6.03 -6.36
C ASP A 47 7.22 -6.23 -5.15
N ALA A 48 7.03 -7.37 -4.49
CA ALA A 48 7.91 -7.86 -3.44
C ALA A 48 9.25 -8.41 -3.98
N SER A 49 9.47 -8.42 -5.30
CA SER A 49 10.69 -8.94 -5.91
C SER A 49 11.87 -7.98 -5.67
N ASN A 50 13.01 -8.60 -5.37
CA ASN A 50 14.36 -8.02 -5.35
C ASN A 50 14.78 -7.27 -4.07
N GLY A 51 15.68 -7.92 -3.34
CA GLY A 51 16.85 -7.36 -2.64
C GLY A 51 16.61 -6.55 -1.37
N PHE A 52 15.58 -5.71 -1.32
CA PHE A 52 15.26 -4.85 -0.18
C PHE A 52 14.28 -5.48 0.80
N PHE A 53 13.37 -6.32 0.29
CA PHE A 53 12.32 -7.00 1.08
C PHE A 53 12.52 -8.52 1.16
N ALA A 54 13.64 -9.03 0.60
CA ALA A 54 13.88 -10.44 0.32
C ALA A 54 13.82 -11.36 1.57
N ASP A 55 14.03 -10.78 2.75
CA ASP A 55 14.11 -11.45 4.04
C ASP A 55 13.06 -10.91 5.04
N LYS A 56 12.24 -9.94 4.62
CA LYS A 56 11.19 -9.33 5.47
C LYS A 56 9.89 -9.09 4.70
N LEU A 57 9.25 -10.19 4.28
CA LEU A 57 7.90 -10.16 3.71
C LEU A 57 6.92 -9.40 4.62
N GLN A 58 7.06 -9.52 5.94
CA GLN A 58 6.26 -8.75 6.91
C GLN A 58 6.48 -7.25 6.76
N THR A 59 7.72 -6.78 6.59
CA THR A 59 8.01 -5.35 6.38
C THR A 59 7.41 -4.85 5.07
N PHE A 60 7.43 -5.66 4.01
CA PHE A 60 6.75 -5.31 2.77
C PHE A 60 5.24 -5.18 2.97
N ILE A 61 4.62 -6.13 3.66
CA ILE A 61 3.18 -6.06 3.94
C ILE A 61 2.86 -4.85 4.80
N HIS A 62 3.61 -4.57 5.88
CA HIS A 62 3.42 -3.34 6.66
C HIS A 62 3.47 -2.09 5.80
N LEU A 63 4.41 -2.03 4.85
CA LEU A 63 4.55 -0.87 3.99
C LEU A 63 3.38 -0.70 3.02
N VAL A 64 2.83 -1.81 2.51
CA VAL A 64 1.60 -1.79 1.71
C VAL A 64 0.44 -1.20 2.52
N TRP A 65 0.30 -1.61 3.78
CA TRP A 65 -0.70 -1.04 4.69
C TRP A 65 -0.45 0.45 4.97
N ASP A 66 0.79 0.84 5.23
CA ASP A 66 1.13 2.23 5.53
C ASP A 66 0.89 3.16 4.31
N VAL A 67 1.19 2.70 3.09
CA VAL A 67 0.88 3.44 1.84
C VAL A 67 -0.63 3.54 1.64
N ARG A 68 -1.35 2.45 1.81
CA ARG A 68 -2.81 2.41 1.72
C ARG A 68 -3.44 3.41 2.71
N ASP A 69 -3.05 3.36 3.97
CA ASP A 69 -3.57 4.24 5.01
C ASP A 69 -3.22 5.71 4.73
N ALA A 70 -2.02 6.00 4.21
CA ALA A 70 -1.64 7.36 3.80
C ALA A 70 -2.53 7.89 2.67
N ILE A 71 -2.80 7.08 1.65
CA ILE A 71 -3.69 7.43 0.54
C ILE A 71 -5.13 7.61 1.04
N ASP A 72 -5.64 6.66 1.82
CA ASP A 72 -7.00 6.70 2.38
C ASP A 72 -7.20 7.94 3.29
N ASN A 73 -6.17 8.32 4.06
CA ASN A 73 -6.20 9.52 4.88
C ASN A 73 -6.20 10.79 4.05
N ASP A 74 -5.40 10.89 2.98
CA ASP A 74 -5.41 12.06 2.10
C ASP A 74 -6.77 12.24 1.41
N ILE A 75 -7.36 11.15 0.91
CA ILE A 75 -8.70 11.18 0.29
C ILE A 75 -9.74 11.67 1.31
N ARG A 76 -9.68 11.20 2.56
CA ARG A 76 -10.58 11.64 3.65
C ARG A 76 -10.35 13.08 4.05
N ASP A 77 -9.11 13.54 4.09
CA ASP A 77 -8.75 14.94 4.41
C ASP A 77 -9.28 15.90 3.34
N HIS A 78 -9.41 15.43 2.10
CA HIS A 78 -10.06 16.14 1.01
C HIS A 78 -11.59 16.01 0.99
N GLY A 79 -12.18 15.31 1.98
CA GLY A 79 -13.63 15.14 2.13
C GLY A 79 -14.23 14.08 1.21
N GLU A 80 -13.40 13.26 0.57
CA GLU A 80 -13.83 12.12 -0.23
C GLU A 80 -13.83 10.83 0.60
N ILE A 81 -14.54 9.80 0.11
CA ILE A 81 -14.57 8.49 0.75
C ILE A 81 -13.68 7.56 -0.09
N PRO A 82 -12.58 7.02 0.47
CA PRO A 82 -11.75 6.07 -0.25
C PRO A 82 -12.57 4.85 -0.63
N SER A 83 -12.36 4.39 -1.87
CA SER A 83 -13.03 3.20 -2.37
C SER A 83 -12.61 1.97 -1.55
N GLY A 84 -13.48 0.95 -1.50
CA GLY A 84 -13.17 -0.26 -0.75
C GLY A 84 -12.15 -1.13 -1.50
N TYR A 85 -11.14 -1.62 -0.79
CA TYR A 85 -10.23 -2.64 -1.34
C TYR A 85 -10.90 -4.02 -1.36
N THR A 86 -10.62 -4.83 -2.38
CA THR A 86 -11.14 -6.20 -2.46
C THR A 86 -10.41 -7.13 -1.49
N TYR A 87 -9.08 -6.95 -1.33
CA TYR A 87 -8.24 -7.86 -0.54
C TYR A 87 -7.58 -7.24 0.69
N LEU A 88 -7.44 -5.91 0.74
CA LEU A 88 -6.98 -5.17 1.91
C LEU A 88 -8.18 -4.69 2.74
N GLN A 89 -9.02 -5.61 3.20
CA GLN A 89 -10.25 -5.29 3.95
C GLN A 89 -10.01 -5.28 5.46
N GLY A 90 -10.40 -4.22 6.15
CA GLY A 90 -10.25 -4.08 7.60
C GLY A 90 -9.11 -3.15 8.00
N GLU A 91 -8.76 -3.16 9.28
CA GLU A 91 -7.68 -2.34 9.87
C GLU A 91 -6.38 -3.15 9.99
N LYS A 92 -5.23 -2.47 9.97
CA LYS A 92 -3.91 -3.08 10.15
C LYS A 92 -3.85 -3.98 11.41
N GLU A 93 -4.62 -3.63 12.43
CA GLU A 93 -4.71 -4.33 13.71
C GLU A 93 -5.48 -5.67 13.65
N ASP A 94 -6.33 -5.86 12.64
CA ASP A 94 -7.11 -7.11 12.46
C ASP A 94 -6.23 -8.27 11.96
N TYR A 95 -5.04 -7.97 11.47
CA TYR A 95 -4.13 -8.95 10.90
C TYR A 95 -3.05 -9.36 11.90
N TRP A 96 -3.27 -10.49 12.57
CA TRP A 96 -2.37 -11.07 13.57
C TRP A 96 -0.91 -11.27 13.10
N PHE A 97 -0.65 -11.33 11.78
CA PHE A 97 0.69 -11.46 11.22
C PHE A 97 1.43 -10.14 11.03
N LEU A 98 0.78 -9.01 11.36
CA LEU A 98 1.35 -7.66 11.42
C LEU A 98 1.76 -7.26 12.86
N GLN A 99 1.63 -8.16 13.84
CA GLN A 99 2.18 -8.00 15.19
C GLN A 99 3.67 -8.37 15.27
#